data_AF-A0AAU8NLY8-F1
#
_entry.id   AF-A0AAU8NLY8-F1
#
_cell.length_a   1.000
_cell.length_b   1.000
_cell.length_c   1.000
_cell.angle_alpha   90.00
_cell.angle_beta   90.00
_cell.angle_gamma   90.00
#
_symmetry.space_group_name_H-M   'P 1'
#
loop_
_entity.id
_entity.type
_entity.pdbx_description
1 polymer ?
#
loop_
_entity_poly.entity_id
_entity_poly.type
_entity_poly.pdbx_seq_one_letter_code
_entity_poly.pdbx_strand_id
1 'polypeptide(L)'
;MAEWLQQRARKIGLQIELEPFDDYLDVVKTSDAPLILREEILEDDWQYGMIHFFKNETNCLHDYLTPELQSVLDDLLDPFPQLAHNGRTELLEQAESVLRQNRWLLHGCHMNKKAELHQSIYGMQTSEFGFLDISKLWIKNTSF
;
A
#
# COMPACT_ATOMS: atom_id res chain seq x y z
N MET A 1 5.46 -13.05 -5.04
CA MET A 1 6.34 -12.35 -4.09
C MET A 1 6.50 -13.13 -2.78
N ALA A 2 5.41 -13.58 -2.14
CA ALA A 2 5.45 -14.34 -0.88
C ALA A 2 6.39 -15.57 -0.92
N GLU A 3 6.34 -16.38 -1.98
CA GLU A 3 7.24 -17.54 -2.16
C GLU A 3 8.72 -17.14 -2.25
N TRP A 4 9.02 -16.02 -2.92
CA TRP A 4 10.39 -15.50 -3.00
C TRP A 4 10.90 -15.10 -1.62
N LEU A 5 10.07 -14.45 -0.81
CA LEU A 5 10.41 -14.08 0.57
C LEU A 5 10.64 -15.33 1.42
N GLN A 6 9.76 -16.33 1.32
CA GLN A 6 9.91 -17.61 2.01
C GLN A 6 11.23 -18.30 1.64
N GLN A 7 11.57 -18.37 0.35
CA GLN A 7 12.84 -18.97 -0.10
C GLN A 7 14.05 -18.20 0.43
N ARG A 8 13.98 -16.86 0.48
CA ARG A 8 15.05 -16.03 1.02
C ARG A 8 15.21 -16.20 2.54
N ALA A 9 14.10 -16.27 3.28
CA ALA A 9 14.08 -16.55 4.71
C ALA A 9 14.73 -17.90 5.03
N ARG A 10 14.40 -18.96 4.26
CA ARG A 10 15.01 -20.29 4.43
C ARG A 10 16.53 -20.27 4.32
N LYS A 11 17.11 -19.43 3.45
CA LYS A 11 18.57 -19.32 3.28
C LYS A 11 19.30 -18.79 4.52
N ILE A 12 18.59 -18.11 5.42
CA ILE A 12 19.13 -17.59 6.68
C ILE A 12 18.60 -18.35 7.91
N GLY A 13 17.95 -19.51 7.70
CA GLY A 13 17.42 -20.35 8.78
C GLY A 13 16.04 -19.94 9.31
N LEU A 14 15.38 -18.93 8.72
CA LEU A 14 14.01 -18.56 9.08
C LEU A 14 13.02 -19.44 8.32
N GLN A 15 12.10 -20.06 9.06
CA GLN A 15 10.98 -20.82 8.52
C GLN A 15 9.74 -19.93 8.52
N ILE A 16 9.26 -19.58 7.33
CA ILE A 16 8.02 -18.81 7.14
C ILE A 16 6.98 -19.75 6.53
N GLU A 17 5.85 -19.91 7.20
CA GLU A 17 4.66 -20.55 6.65
C GLU A 17 3.81 -19.49 5.94
N LEU A 18 3.31 -19.84 4.75
CA LEU A 18 2.50 -18.92 3.96
C LEU A 18 1.04 -19.32 4.11
N GLU A 19 0.22 -18.38 4.54
CA GLU A 19 -1.22 -18.56 4.66
C GLU A 19 -1.90 -17.53 3.75
N PRO A 20 -2.45 -17.95 2.59
CA PRO A 20 -3.22 -17.05 1.75
C PRO A 20 -4.56 -16.75 2.43
N PHE A 21 -4.99 -15.49 2.37
CA PHE A 21 -6.29 -15.06 2.83
C PHE A 21 -7.01 -14.27 1.73
N ASP A 22 -8.33 -14.20 1.82
CA ASP A 22 -9.17 -13.46 0.87
C ASP A 22 -9.46 -12.05 1.43
N ASP A 23 -9.34 -11.03 0.59
CA ASP A 23 -9.41 -9.61 1.00
C ASP A 23 -10.81 -9.18 1.47
N TYR A 24 -11.83 -9.96 1.16
CA TYR A 24 -13.23 -9.68 1.49
C TYR A 24 -13.62 -9.97 2.94
N LEU A 25 -12.75 -10.63 3.70
CA LEU A 25 -12.95 -10.94 5.10
C LEU A 25 -12.03 -10.05 5.93
N ASP A 26 -12.49 -9.57 7.10
CA ASP A 26 -11.70 -8.88 8.14
C ASP A 26 -10.58 -9.79 8.71
N VAL A 27 -10.00 -10.69 7.91
CA VAL A 27 -9.00 -11.69 8.30
C VAL A 27 -7.86 -11.02 9.03
N VAL A 28 -7.44 -9.84 8.58
CA VAL A 28 -6.36 -9.05 9.20
C VAL A 28 -6.66 -8.74 10.67
N LYS A 29 -7.87 -8.26 11.00
CA LYS A 29 -8.25 -7.94 12.39
C LYS A 29 -8.36 -9.17 13.28
N THR A 30 -8.54 -10.35 12.68
CA THR A 30 -8.64 -11.62 13.38
C THR A 30 -7.39 -12.49 13.24
N SER A 31 -6.36 -11.99 12.56
CA SER A 31 -5.17 -12.76 12.24
C SER A 31 -4.14 -12.58 13.34
N ASP A 32 -3.72 -13.70 13.93
CA ASP A 32 -2.56 -13.75 14.81
C ASP A 32 -1.24 -13.86 14.01
N ALA A 33 -1.26 -13.64 12.69
CA ALA A 33 -0.09 -13.74 11.85
C ALA A 33 0.95 -12.68 12.25
N PRO A 34 2.20 -13.07 12.60
CA PRO A 34 3.22 -12.11 13.02
C PRO A 34 3.74 -11.19 11.90
N LEU A 35 3.41 -11.51 10.65
CA LEU A 35 3.83 -10.75 9.47
C LEU A 35 2.72 -10.83 8.43
N ILE A 36 2.37 -9.66 7.88
CA ILE A 36 1.48 -9.57 6.73
C ILE A 36 2.22 -9.02 5.52
N LEU A 37 1.89 -9.54 4.34
CA LEU A 37 2.32 -8.98 3.07
C LEU A 37 1.11 -8.34 2.40
N ARG A 38 1.15 -7.02 2.22
CA ARG A 38 0.08 -6.21 1.66
C ARG A 38 0.60 -5.29 0.57
N GLU A 39 -0.29 -4.92 -0.34
CA GLU A 39 -0.10 -3.83 -1.28
C GLU A 39 -0.93 -2.65 -0.79
N GLU A 40 -0.34 -1.46 -0.82
CA GLU A 40 -1.04 -0.20 -0.53
C GLU A 40 -1.03 0.65 -1.79
N ILE A 41 -2.18 1.24 -2.12
CA ILE A 41 -2.33 2.19 -3.22
C ILE A 41 -2.59 3.54 -2.58
N LEU A 42 -1.67 4.47 -2.78
CA LEU A 42 -1.80 5.84 -2.29
C LEU A 42 -2.63 6.68 -3.27
N GLU A 43 -3.25 7.72 -2.73
CA GLU A 43 -3.94 8.77 -3.49
C GLU A 43 -2.96 9.59 -4.36
N ASP A 44 -3.49 10.28 -5.37
CA ASP A 44 -2.70 11.11 -6.30
C ASP A 44 -1.94 12.25 -5.59
N ASP A 45 -2.61 12.89 -4.62
CA ASP A 45 -1.90 13.74 -3.67
C ASP A 45 -1.16 12.84 -2.69
N TRP A 46 0.11 12.61 -2.99
CA TRP A 46 0.95 11.72 -2.20
C TRP A 46 1.07 12.14 -0.73
N GLN A 47 1.01 13.45 -0.41
CA GLN A 47 1.07 13.90 0.99
C GLN A 47 -0.21 13.51 1.71
N TYR A 48 -1.35 13.66 1.04
CA TYR A 48 -2.64 13.22 1.55
C TYR A 48 -2.71 11.68 1.69
N GLY A 49 -2.22 10.95 0.67
CA GLY A 49 -2.15 9.49 0.71
C GLY A 49 -1.29 8.99 1.87
N MET A 50 -0.13 9.60 2.10
CA MET A 50 0.76 9.21 3.20
C MET A 50 0.21 9.55 4.58
N ILE A 51 -0.37 10.75 4.78
CA ILE A 51 -0.95 11.08 6.09
C ILE A 51 -2.15 10.18 6.40
N HIS A 52 -2.96 9.86 5.39
CA HIS A 52 -4.06 8.91 5.53
C HIS A 52 -3.54 7.50 5.86
N PHE A 53 -2.47 7.05 5.20
CA PHE A 53 -1.82 5.78 5.50
C PHE A 53 -1.29 5.70 6.94
N PHE A 54 -0.76 6.78 7.49
CA PHE A 54 -0.25 6.76 8.87
C PHE A 54 -1.32 6.93 9.95
N LYS A 55 -2.36 7.73 9.69
CA LYS A 55 -3.35 8.13 10.73
C LYS A 55 -4.70 7.42 10.64
N ASN A 56 -5.01 6.74 9.56
CA ASN A 56 -6.31 6.08 9.43
C ASN A 56 -6.36 4.81 10.29
N GLU A 57 -7.37 4.73 11.17
CA GLU A 57 -7.65 3.60 12.08
C GLU A 57 -8.17 2.34 11.37
N THR A 58 -8.35 2.38 10.04
CA THR A 58 -8.99 1.31 9.26
C THR A 58 -8.08 0.66 8.21
N ASN A 59 -6.77 0.91 8.27
CA ASN A 59 -5.81 0.32 7.35
C ASN A 59 -4.93 -0.76 8.00
N CYS A 60 -4.23 -1.53 7.17
CA CYS A 60 -3.40 -2.64 7.63
C CYS A 60 -2.20 -2.20 8.48
N LEU A 61 -1.70 -0.96 8.33
CA LEU A 61 -0.63 -0.46 9.18
C LEU A 61 -1.14 -0.31 10.61
N HIS A 62 -2.29 0.34 10.78
CA HIS A 62 -2.92 0.52 12.08
C HIS A 62 -3.24 -0.81 12.77
N ASP A 63 -3.82 -1.76 12.05
CA ASP A 63 -4.17 -3.08 12.60
C ASP A 63 -2.96 -3.86 13.14
N TYR A 64 -1.76 -3.60 12.61
CA TYR A 64 -0.52 -4.31 12.97
C TYR A 64 0.40 -3.55 13.92
N LEU A 65 0.19 -2.25 14.11
CA LEU A 65 0.93 -1.48 15.10
C LEU A 65 0.30 -1.66 16.47
N THR A 66 1.14 -1.84 17.49
CA THR A 66 0.64 -1.79 18.86
C THR A 66 0.23 -0.35 19.20
N PRO A 67 -0.66 -0.14 20.18
CA PRO A 67 -1.06 1.21 20.59
C PRO A 67 0.13 2.12 20.94
N GLU A 68 1.20 1.55 21.51
CA GLU A 68 2.41 2.30 21.85
C GLU A 68 3.17 2.76 20.59
N LEU A 69 3.25 1.92 19.55
CA LEU A 69 3.90 2.30 18.29
C LEU A 69 3.06 3.29 17.49
N GLN A 70 1.74 3.13 17.52
CA GLN A 70 0.80 4.07 16.91
C GLN A 70 0.94 5.46 17.54
N SER A 71 1.02 5.55 18.88
CA SER A 71 1.22 6.81 19.60
C SER A 71 2.50 7.54 19.16
N VAL A 72 3.58 6.81 18.84
CA VAL A 72 4.81 7.42 18.34
C VAL A 72 4.59 8.12 16.99
N LEU A 73 3.82 7.51 16.10
CA LEU A 73 3.46 8.12 14.81
C LEU A 73 2.49 9.28 15.00
N ASP A 74 1.50 9.14 15.88
CA ASP A 74 0.50 10.17 16.15
C ASP A 74 1.16 11.44 16.70
N ASP A 75 2.06 11.30 17.69
CA ASP A 75 2.80 12.41 18.28
C ASP A 75 3.72 13.09 17.26
N LEU A 76 4.39 12.30 16.42
CA LEU A 76 5.24 12.82 15.35
C LEU A 76 4.43 13.61 14.32
N LEU A 77 3.25 13.12 13.96
CA LEU A 77 2.42 13.67 12.88
C LEU A 77 1.39 14.71 13.34
N ASP A 78 1.27 14.96 14.65
CA ASP A 78 0.35 15.96 15.21
C ASP A 78 0.46 17.36 14.56
N PRO A 79 1.67 17.89 14.26
CA PRO A 79 1.83 19.20 13.63
C PRO A 79 1.45 19.26 12.15
N PHE A 80 1.16 18.13 11.50
CA PHE A 80 0.97 18.05 10.04
C PHE A 80 -0.05 19.07 9.48
N PRO A 81 -1.25 19.25 10.07
CA PRO A 81 -2.25 20.17 9.52
C PRO A 81 -1.78 21.62 9.45
N GLN A 82 -0.91 22.06 10.37
CA GLN A 82 -0.45 23.44 10.53
C GLN A 82 0.79 23.76 9.70
N LEU A 83 1.47 22.75 9.16
CA LEU A 83 2.67 22.94 8.36
C LEU A 83 2.34 23.34 6.91
N ALA A 84 3.25 24.10 6.31
CA ALA A 84 3.28 24.33 4.87
C ALA A 84 3.77 23.08 4.13
N HIS A 85 3.59 23.06 2.80
CA HIS A 85 3.89 21.90 1.94
C HIS A 85 5.27 21.27 2.20
N ASN A 86 6.35 22.06 2.26
CA ASN A 86 7.69 21.52 2.49
C ASN A 86 7.84 20.93 3.90
N GLY A 87 7.25 21.56 4.92
CA GLY A 87 7.27 21.03 6.28
C GLY A 87 6.48 19.73 6.39
N ARG A 88 5.37 19.60 5.65
CA ARG A 88 4.62 18.33 5.54
C ARG A 88 5.47 17.24 4.89
N THR A 89 6.20 17.55 3.83
CA THR A 89 7.13 16.61 3.18
C THR A 89 8.17 16.10 4.19
N GLU A 90 8.86 17.00 4.87
CA GLU A 90 9.90 16.63 5.85
C GLU A 90 9.33 15.78 6.99
N LEU A 91 8.11 16.08 7.45
CA LEU A 91 7.46 15.33 8.52
C LEU A 91 7.07 13.91 8.07
N LEU A 92 6.55 13.76 6.85
CA LEU A 92 6.20 12.45 6.27
C LEU A 92 7.44 11.59 6.02
N GLU A 93 8.53 12.18 5.54
CA GLU A 93 9.83 11.50 5.38
C GLU A 93 10.39 11.05 6.74
N GLN A 94 10.21 11.86 7.79
CA GLN A 94 10.58 11.48 9.15
C GLN A 94 9.76 10.30 9.65
N ALA A 95 8.44 10.31 9.43
CA ALA A 95 7.58 9.19 9.79
C ALA A 95 8.02 7.90 9.07
N GLU A 96 8.22 7.94 7.76
CA GLU A 96 8.73 6.78 7.00
C GLU A 96 10.10 6.31 7.54
N SER A 97 10.98 7.24 7.92
CA SER A 97 12.26 6.91 8.53
C SER A 97 12.11 6.20 9.87
N VAL A 98 11.13 6.58 10.71
CA VAL A 98 10.83 5.89 11.97
C VAL A 98 10.42 4.43 11.71
N LEU A 99 9.50 4.19 10.76
CA LEU A 99 9.09 2.83 10.39
C LEU A 99 10.30 2.00 9.93
N ARG A 100 11.15 2.60 9.08
CA ARG A 100 12.34 1.93 8.52
C ARG A 100 13.40 1.63 9.57
N GLN A 101 13.75 2.59 10.43
CA GLN A 101 14.81 2.44 11.43
C GLN A 101 14.45 1.38 12.47
N ASN A 102 13.16 1.31 12.84
CA ASN A 102 12.67 0.32 13.79
C ASN A 102 12.24 -1.01 13.13
N ARG A 103 12.33 -1.12 11.80
CA ARG A 103 11.94 -2.31 11.01
C ARG A 103 10.47 -2.69 11.19
N TRP A 104 9.60 -1.71 11.40
CA TRP A 104 8.15 -1.93 11.50
C TRP A 104 7.54 -2.24 10.14
N LEU A 105 8.14 -1.71 9.07
CA LEU A 105 7.70 -1.93 7.70
C LEU A 105 8.90 -2.34 6.82
N LEU A 106 8.70 -3.39 6.03
CA LEU A 106 9.61 -3.83 4.99
C LEU A 106 9.02 -3.49 3.62
N HIS A 107 9.58 -2.48 2.96
CA HIS A 107 9.16 -2.13 1.60
C HIS A 107 9.47 -3.27 0.63
N GLY A 108 8.44 -3.70 -0.10
CA GLY A 108 8.54 -4.70 -1.16
C GLY A 108 9.04 -4.08 -2.47
N CYS A 109 8.17 -4.03 -3.47
CA CYS A 109 8.44 -3.32 -4.72
C CYS A 109 7.38 -2.27 -5.00
N HIS A 110 7.78 -1.20 -5.69
CA HIS A 110 6.82 -0.28 -6.28
C HIS A 110 6.26 -0.92 -7.55
N MET A 111 4.96 -1.17 -7.57
CA MET A 111 4.28 -1.75 -8.72
C MET A 111 3.77 -0.66 -9.64
N ASN A 112 4.10 -0.75 -10.93
CA ASN A 112 3.44 0.02 -11.98
C ASN A 112 2.46 -0.92 -12.70
N LYS A 113 1.23 -0.98 -12.19
CA LYS A 113 0.18 -1.83 -12.78
C LYS A 113 -0.29 -1.20 -14.09
N LYS A 114 -0.06 -1.90 -15.20
CA LYS A 114 -0.63 -1.55 -16.50
C LYS A 114 -1.65 -2.61 -16.88
N ALA A 115 -2.87 -2.19 -17.20
CA ALA A 115 -3.87 -3.10 -17.75
C ALA A 115 -3.48 -3.44 -19.20
N GLU A 116 -3.14 -4.71 -19.48
CA GLU A 116 -3.04 -5.22 -20.84
C GLU A 116 -4.44 -5.61 -21.33
N LEU A 117 -5.01 -4.79 -22.21
CA LEU A 117 -6.33 -5.04 -22.81
C LEU A 117 -6.20 -5.56 -24.24
N HIS A 118 -7.22 -6.27 -24.69
CA HIS A 118 -7.32 -6.75 -26.06
C HIS A 118 -7.28 -5.58 -27.06
N GLN A 119 -6.51 -5.72 -28.14
CA GLN A 119 -6.24 -4.63 -29.12
C GLN A 119 -7.48 -4.09 -29.85
N SER A 120 -8.63 -4.72 -29.69
CA SER A 120 -9.91 -4.25 -30.25
C SER A 120 -10.61 -3.20 -29.38
N ILE A 121 -10.13 -2.97 -28.16
CA ILE A 121 -10.67 -2.00 -27.21
C ILE A 121 -9.94 -0.67 -27.40
N TYR A 122 -10.66 0.33 -27.89
CA TYR A 122 -10.14 1.68 -28.15
C TYR A 122 -10.85 2.72 -27.28
N GLY A 123 -10.30 3.93 -27.22
CA GLY A 123 -10.87 5.04 -26.43
C GLY A 123 -10.50 5.01 -24.94
N MET A 124 -9.58 4.12 -24.56
CA MET A 124 -9.15 3.96 -23.18
C MET A 124 -8.32 5.15 -22.69
N GLN A 125 -8.78 5.74 -21.59
CA GLN A 125 -7.95 6.53 -20.69
C GLN A 125 -7.92 5.78 -19.35
N THR A 126 -6.74 5.37 -18.91
CA THR A 126 -6.57 5.00 -17.50
C THR A 126 -6.75 6.27 -16.69
N SER A 127 -7.70 6.28 -15.75
CA SER A 127 -7.74 7.35 -14.76
C SER A 127 -6.46 7.31 -13.92
N GLU A 128 -6.14 8.42 -13.26
CA GLU A 128 -4.94 8.54 -12.42
C GLU A 128 -4.92 7.49 -11.29
N PHE A 129 -6.10 7.03 -10.84
CA PHE A 129 -6.34 5.94 -9.89
C PHE A 129 -6.11 4.51 -10.43
N GLY A 130 -5.68 4.34 -11.68
CA GLY A 130 -5.51 3.01 -12.31
C GLY A 130 -6.82 2.29 -12.66
N PHE A 131 -7.98 2.94 -12.45
CA PHE A 131 -9.25 2.44 -12.95
C PHE A 131 -9.41 2.72 -14.44
N LEU A 132 -10.14 1.83 -15.11
CA LEU A 132 -10.52 2.02 -16.50
C LEU A 132 -11.72 2.97 -16.56
N ASP A 133 -11.56 4.12 -17.20
CA ASP A 133 -12.71 4.94 -17.60
C ASP A 133 -13.46 4.22 -18.73
N ILE A 134 -14.40 3.36 -18.35
CA ILE A 134 -15.17 2.54 -19.28
C ILE A 134 -16.17 3.36 -20.09
N SER A 135 -16.46 4.60 -19.70
CA SER A 135 -17.47 5.45 -20.35
C SER A 135 -17.05 5.88 -21.76
N LYS A 136 -15.76 5.78 -22.07
CA LYS A 136 -15.16 6.16 -23.36
C LYS A 136 -14.72 4.96 -24.19
N LEU A 137 -14.96 3.74 -23.73
CA LEU A 137 -14.56 2.53 -24.43
C LEU A 137 -15.47 2.24 -25.62
N TRP A 138 -14.86 1.89 -26.74
CA TRP A 138 -15.56 1.34 -27.90
C TRP A 138 -14.80 0.14 -28.48
N ILE A 139 -15.51 -0.74 -29.18
CA ILE A 139 -14.94 -1.91 -29.84
C ILE A 139 -14.90 -1.65 -31.33
N LYS A 140 -13.72 -1.76 -31.94
CA LYS A 140 -13.60 -1.73 -33.39
C LYS A 140 -14.01 -3.10 -33.93
N ASN A 141 -15.18 -3.17 -34.57
CA ASN A 141 -15.57 -4.35 -35.33
C ASN A 141 -14.71 -4.43 -36.60
N THR A 142 -13.81 -5.41 -36.65
CA THR A 142 -13.15 -5.78 -37.90
C THR A 142 -14.11 -6.70 -38.64
N SER A 143 -14.87 -6.15 -39.58
CA SER A 143 -15.63 -6.97 -40.54
C SER A 143 -14.65 -7.76 -41.39
N PHE A 144 -14.84 -9.08 -41.50
CA PHE A 144 -14.16 -9.94 -42.47
C PHE A 144 -14.69 -9.71 -43.89
#